data_AF-A0A2S9F7W7-F1
#
_entry.id   AF-A0A2S9F7W7-F1
#
_cell.length_a   1.000
_cell.length_b   1.000
_cell.length_c   1.000
_cell.angle_alpha   90.00
_cell.angle_beta   90.00
_cell.angle_gamma   90.00
#
_symmetry.space_group_name_H-M   'P 1'
#
loop_
_entity.id
_entity.type
_entity.pdbx_description
1 polymer ?
#
loop_
_entity_poly.entity_id
_entity_poly.type
_entity_poly.pdbx_seq_one_letter_code
_entity_poly.pdbx_strand_id
1 'polypeptide(L)' 'RETFAVAVECKDFGDEEQVRRVERQVAHEVFAEVDVRPRNVVVLAPGTIPKTPSGKLRRAHALSLVS' A
#
# COMPACT_ATOMS: atom_id res chain seq x y z
N ARG A 1 8.53 -9.27 16.93
CA ARG A 1 7.59 -9.82 15.94
C ARG A 1 7.79 -9.03 14.66
N GLU A 2 8.35 -9.65 13.62
CA GLU A 2 8.48 -9.00 12.32
C GLU A 2 7.09 -8.72 11.75
N THR A 3 6.90 -7.54 11.18
CA THR A 3 5.65 -7.10 10.59
C THR A 3 5.96 -6.23 9.38
N PHE A 4 5.02 -6.10 8.48
CA PHE A 4 5.15 -5.28 7.30
C PHE A 4 3.87 -4.49 7.05
N ALA A 5 4.02 -3.45 6.24
CA ALA A 5 2.95 -2.60 5.76
C ALA A 5 2.83 -2.75 4.24
N VAL A 6 1.66 -2.46 3.70
CA VAL A 6 1.42 -2.45 2.26
C VAL A 6 0.96 -1.06 1.85
N ALA A 7 1.60 -0.47 0.84
CA ALA A 7 1.12 0.76 0.21
C ALA A 7 0.74 0.46 -1.24
N VAL A 8 -0.44 0.89 -1.65
CA VAL A 8 -0.98 0.67 -3.00
C VAL A 8 -1.48 1.97 -3.60
N GLU A 9 -1.20 2.20 -4.88
CA GLU A 9 -1.74 3.34 -5.62
C GLU A 9 -3.05 2.92 -6.30
N CYS A 10 -4.12 3.69 -6.11
CA CYS A 10 -5.42 3.43 -6.70
C CYS A 10 -5.91 4.64 -7.51
N LYS A 11 -6.45 4.41 -8.71
CA LYS A 11 -6.99 5.48 -9.57
C LYS A 11 -8.24 6.12 -8.95
N ASP A 12 -9.05 5.32 -8.29
CA ASP A 12 -10.30 5.71 -7.66
C ASP A 12 -10.11 6.17 -6.20
N PHE A 13 -8.91 6.67 -5.84
CA PHE A 13 -8.60 7.14 -4.48
C PHE A 13 -9.55 8.25 -3.97
N GLY A 14 -10.20 8.97 -4.88
CA GLY A 14 -11.22 9.97 -4.54
C GLY A 14 -12.57 9.40 -4.08
N ASP A 15 -12.78 8.09 -4.22
CA ASP A 15 -14.00 7.41 -3.79
C ASP A 15 -13.75 6.59 -2.51
N GLU A 16 -14.33 7.02 -1.39
CA GLU A 16 -14.11 6.36 -0.10
C GLU A 16 -14.55 4.90 -0.07
N GLU A 17 -15.57 4.53 -0.84
CA GLU A 17 -16.04 3.15 -0.92
C GLU A 17 -15.00 2.27 -1.64
N GLN A 18 -14.46 2.73 -2.78
CA GLN A 18 -13.37 2.05 -3.49
C GLN A 18 -12.12 1.97 -2.62
N VAL A 19 -11.76 3.01 -1.89
CA VAL A 19 -10.60 2.98 -0.96
C VAL A 19 -10.79 1.85 0.06
N ARG A 20 -11.91 1.83 0.79
CA ARG A 20 -12.20 0.79 1.80
C ARG A 20 -12.29 -0.60 1.20
N ARG A 21 -12.79 -0.72 -0.04
CA ARG A 21 -12.82 -1.98 -0.78
C ARG A 21 -11.41 -2.47 -1.08
N VAL A 22 -10.54 -1.60 -1.63
CA VAL A 22 -9.15 -1.94 -1.98
C VAL A 22 -8.36 -2.30 -0.74
N GLU A 23 -8.49 -1.55 0.37
CA GLU A 23 -7.81 -1.88 1.63
C GLU A 23 -8.11 -3.31 2.09
N ARG A 24 -9.39 -3.68 2.12
CA ARG A 24 -9.82 -5.02 2.54
C ARG A 24 -9.37 -6.11 1.57
N GLN A 25 -9.50 -5.86 0.26
CA GLN A 25 -9.12 -6.84 -0.75
C GLN A 25 -7.61 -7.10 -0.71
N VAL A 26 -6.79 -6.06 -0.62
CA VAL A 26 -5.33 -6.19 -0.53
C VAL A 26 -4.93 -6.88 0.76
N ALA A 27 -5.51 -6.52 1.91
CA ALA A 27 -5.22 -7.19 3.18
C ALA A 27 -5.55 -8.69 3.13
N HIS A 28 -6.67 -9.05 2.51
CA HIS A 28 -7.09 -10.44 2.33
C HIS A 28 -6.15 -11.20 1.39
N GLU A 29 -5.90 -10.67 0.20
CA GLU A 29 -5.05 -11.31 -0.82
C GLU A 29 -3.62 -11.50 -0.32
N VAL A 30 -3.05 -10.47 0.31
CA VAL A 30 -1.70 -10.56 0.90
C VAL A 30 -1.66 -11.65 1.97
N PHE A 31 -2.65 -11.70 2.87
CA PHE A 31 -2.69 -12.74 3.89
C PHE A 31 -2.83 -14.14 3.28
N ALA A 32 -3.66 -14.31 2.26
CA ALA A 32 -3.85 -15.59 1.58
C ALA A 32 -2.55 -16.09 0.93
N GLU A 33 -1.76 -15.19 0.34
CA GLU A 33 -0.54 -15.53 -0.40
C GLU A 33 0.70 -15.69 0.49
N VAL A 34 0.85 -14.89 1.55
CA VAL A 34 2.07 -14.88 2.38
C VAL A 34 1.88 -15.38 3.82
N ASP A 35 0.66 -15.77 4.21
CA ASP A 35 0.28 -16.27 5.54
C ASP A 35 0.61 -15.30 6.71
N VAL A 36 0.87 -14.03 6.41
CA VAL A 36 1.19 -13.00 7.40
C VAL A 36 0.33 -11.77 7.16
N ARG A 37 -0.41 -11.35 8.20
CA ARG A 37 -1.26 -10.14 8.13
C ARG A 37 -0.39 -8.88 8.12
N PRO A 38 -0.56 -7.97 7.14
CA PRO A 38 0.06 -6.66 7.20
C PRO A 38 -0.49 -5.86 8.39
N ARG A 39 0.34 -5.03 9.01
CA ARG A 39 -0.12 -4.16 10.12
C ARG A 39 -1.09 -3.06 9.65
N ASN A 40 -0.92 -2.61 8.41
CA ASN A 40 -1.79 -1.67 7.72
C ASN A 40 -1.66 -1.85 6.20
N VAL A 41 -2.74 -1.50 5.51
CA VAL A 41 -2.77 -1.28 4.07
C VAL A 41 -3.10 0.20 3.87
N VAL A 42 -2.25 0.93 3.17
CA VAL A 42 -2.46 2.34 2.87
C VAL A 42 -2.74 2.48 1.38
N VAL A 43 -3.93 2.98 1.05
CA VAL A 43 -4.27 3.34 -0.33
C VAL A 43 -3.85 4.78 -0.56
N LEU A 44 -3.18 5.04 -1.67
CA LEU A 44 -2.62 6.34 -2.02
C LEU A 44 -3.13 6.78 -3.39
N ALA A 45 -3.14 8.10 -3.61
CA ALA A 45 -3.36 8.65 -4.94
C ALA A 45 -2.25 8.19 -5.91
N PRO A 46 -2.53 8.07 -7.22
CA PRO A 46 -1.52 7.67 -8.20
C PRO A 46 -0.35 8.66 -8.25
N GLY A 47 0.88 8.14 -8.28
CA GLY A 47 2.11 8.94 -8.32
C GLY A 47 2.64 9.34 -6.93
N THR A 48 1.97 8.94 -5.85
CA THR A 48 2.40 9.22 -4.48
C THR A 48 3.62 8.40 -4.07
N ILE A 49 3.76 7.15 -4.54
CA ILE A 49 4.88 6.30 -4.15
C ILE A 49 6.18 6.86 -4.75
N PRO A 50 7.17 7.26 -3.92
CA PRO A 50 8.34 7.97 -4.40
C PRO A 50 9.27 7.02 -5.16
N LYS A 51 9.29 7.15 -6.49
CA LYS A 51 10.11 6.35 -7.39
C LYS A 51 11.21 7.21 -8.04
N THR A 52 12.31 6.59 -8.45
CA THR A 52 13.28 7.23 -9.37
C THR A 52 12.69 7.29 -10.78
N PRO A 53 13.25 8.07 -11.71
CA PRO A 53 12.81 8.06 -13.11
C PRO A 53 12.85 6.67 -13.75
N SER A 54 13.75 5.80 -13.28
CA SER A 54 13.85 4.38 -13.69
C SER A 54 12.82 3.47 -12.99
N GLY A 55 11.93 4.00 -12.15
CA GLY A 55 10.89 3.24 -11.44
C GLY A 55 11.32 2.63 -10.10
N LYS A 56 12.58 2.80 -9.67
CA LYS A 56 13.06 2.21 -8.40
C LYS A 56 12.47 2.95 -7.21
N LEU A 57 12.08 2.21 -6.16
CA LEU A 57 11.58 2.80 -4.92
C LEU A 57 12.67 3.60 -4.19
N ARG A 58 12.37 4.85 -3.83
CA ARG A 58 13.20 5.68 -2.95
C ARG A 58 12.88 5.32 -1.49
N ARG A 59 13.42 4.17 -1.03
CA ARG A 59 13.05 3.52 0.24
C ARG A 59 13.05 4.46 1.46
N ALA A 60 14.05 5.32 1.60
CA ALA A 60 14.14 6.25 2.73
C ALA A 60 12.92 7.20 2.84
N HIS A 61 12.30 7.55 1.70
CA HIS A 61 11.12 8.42 1.68
C HIS A 61 9.82 7.63 1.86
N ALA A 62 9.80 6.37 1.43
CA ALA A 62 8.61 5.52 1.44
C ALA A 62 8.14 5.14 2.85
N LEU A 63 9.03 5.12 3.85
CA LEU A 63 8.67 4.77 5.23
C LEU A 63 7.59 5.70 5.79
N SER A 64 7.64 6.99 5.45
CA SER A 64 6.64 7.99 5.89
C SER A 64 5.23 7.69 5.40
N LEU A 65 5.05 6.92 4.32
CA LEU A 65 3.75 6.61 3.74
C LEU A 65 2.94 5.59 4.55
N VAL A 66 3.62 4.82 5.40
CA VAL A 66 3.04 3.68 6.09
C VAL A 66 3.28 3.68 7.59
N SER A 67 4.01 4.68 8.10
CA SER A 67 4.43 4.78 9.51
C SER A 67 3.22 4.82 10.43
#